data_AF-A0A1Y2P271-F1
#
_entry.id   AF-A0A1Y2P271-F1
#
_cell.length_a   1.000
_cell.length_b   1.000
_cell.length_c   1.000
_cell.angle_alpha   90.00
_cell.angle_beta   90.00
_cell.angle_gamma   90.00
#
_symmetry.space_group_name_H-M   'P 1'
#
loop_
_entity.id
_entity.type
_entity.pdbx_description
1 polymer ?
#
loop_
_entity_poly.entity_id
_entity_poly.type
_entity_poly.pdbx_seq_one_letter_code
_entity_poly.pdbx_strand_id
1 'polypeptide(L)'
;MLTPAPGVHYAITLDGTAVLDTMAGKWLMLDASAAMVWRAAVTTGSVAGLADRIAIPAGLDPAAVRDAVHDCVASLLERGVLVDTARPPAPRRRWWRR
;
A
#
# COMPACT_ATOMS: atom_id res chain seq x y z
N MET A 1 -1.32 -9.39 5.87
CA MET A 1 -1.34 -9.56 4.40
C MET A 1 -1.97 -8.31 3.83
N LEU A 2 -1.25 -7.66 2.92
CA LEU A 2 -1.71 -6.42 2.31
C LEU A 2 -2.71 -6.72 1.19
N THR A 3 -3.89 -6.13 1.25
CA THR A 3 -4.91 -6.24 0.21
C THR A 3 -5.55 -4.87 -0.04
N PRO A 4 -6.12 -4.63 -1.23
CA PRO A 4 -6.98 -3.48 -1.42
C PRO A 4 -8.08 -3.43 -0.36
N ALA A 5 -8.44 -2.23 0.09
CA ALA A 5 -9.56 -2.07 1.00
C ALA A 5 -10.89 -2.45 0.31
N PRO A 6 -11.94 -2.83 1.05
CA PRO A 6 -13.26 -3.04 0.47
C PRO A 6 -13.74 -1.82 -0.30
N GLY A 7 -14.31 -2.02 -1.49
CA GLY A 7 -14.77 -0.93 -2.37
C GLY A 7 -13.66 -0.23 -3.16
N VAL A 8 -12.40 -0.64 -2.98
CA VAL A 8 -11.27 -0.14 -3.76
C VAL A 8 -11.06 -0.99 -5.01
N HIS A 9 -11.09 -0.33 -6.16
CA HIS A 9 -10.78 -0.89 -7.46
C HIS A 9 -9.51 -0.23 -8.00
N TYR A 10 -8.79 -0.93 -8.87
CA TYR A 10 -7.60 -0.37 -9.50
C TYR A 10 -7.44 -0.83 -10.94
N ALA A 11 -6.78 0.01 -11.73
CA ALA A 11 -6.38 -0.30 -13.09
C ALA A 11 -4.89 0.04 -13.26
N ILE A 12 -4.12 -0.94 -13.74
CA ILE A 12 -2.72 -0.75 -14.10
C ILE A 12 -2.68 -0.20 -15.53
N THR A 13 -1.99 0.91 -15.71
CA THR A 13 -1.85 1.62 -16.98
C THR A 13 -0.37 1.81 -17.32
N LEU A 14 -0.06 2.38 -18.49
CA LEU A 14 1.32 2.73 -18.86
C LEU A 14 1.87 3.86 -17.99
N ASP A 15 1.02 4.77 -17.53
CA ASP A 15 1.42 5.97 -16.78
C ASP A 15 1.49 5.73 -15.25
N GLY A 16 1.05 4.56 -14.79
CA GLY A 16 0.99 4.24 -13.36
C GLY A 16 -0.23 3.39 -13.02
N THR A 17 -0.69 3.49 -11.76
CA THR A 17 -1.89 2.76 -11.31
C THR A 17 -2.95 3.74 -10.86
N ALA A 18 -4.12 3.69 -11.51
CA ALA A 18 -5.30 4.40 -11.04
C ALA A 18 -5.98 3.59 -9.95
N VAL A 19 -6.27 4.21 -8.80
CA VAL A 19 -6.96 3.60 -7.67
C VAL A 19 -8.23 4.39 -7.39
N LEU A 20 -9.36 3.69 -7.33
CA LEU A 20 -10.70 4.25 -7.10
C LEU A 20 -11.31 3.62 -5.86
N ASP A 21 -11.64 4.45 -4.87
CA ASP A 21 -12.49 4.09 -3.74
C ASP A 21 -13.94 4.49 -4.06
N THR A 22 -14.78 3.49 -4.32
CA THR A 22 -16.19 3.68 -4.66
C THR A 22 -17.06 4.04 -3.46
N MET A 23 -16.62 3.71 -2.25
CA MET A 23 -17.36 4.00 -1.02
C MET A 23 -17.14 5.44 -0.57
N ALA A 24 -15.90 5.95 -0.69
CA ALA A 24 -15.58 7.34 -0.38
C ALA A 24 -15.81 8.29 -1.57
N GLY A 25 -16.02 7.76 -2.78
CA GLY A 25 -16.16 8.56 -4.00
C GLY A 25 -14.87 9.31 -4.36
N LYS A 26 -13.71 8.71 -4.09
CA LYS A 26 -12.39 9.32 -4.29
C LYS A 26 -11.52 8.46 -5.18
N TRP A 27 -10.64 9.10 -5.94
CA TRP A 27 -9.64 8.39 -6.74
C TRP A 27 -8.28 9.07 -6.61
N LEU A 28 -7.23 8.31 -6.91
CA LEU A 28 -5.86 8.82 -6.96
C LEU A 28 -5.08 8.08 -8.06
N MET A 29 -4.14 8.80 -8.67
CA MET A 29 -3.14 8.23 -9.56
C MET A 29 -1.87 7.96 -8.78
N LEU A 30 -1.40 6.72 -8.80
CA LEU A 30 -0.09 6.35 -8.27
C LEU A 30 0.97 6.58 -9.33
N ASP A 31 2.03 7.30 -8.96
CA ASP A 31 3.24 7.41 -9.77
C ASP A 31 3.94 6.05 -9.95
N ALA A 32 5.00 6.00 -10.76
CA ALA A 32 5.71 4.77 -11.05
C ALA A 32 6.23 4.05 -9.79
N SER A 33 6.75 4.79 -8.81
CA SER A 33 7.30 4.22 -7.58
C SER A 33 6.20 3.62 -6.70
N ALA A 34 5.12 4.37 -6.48
CA ALA A 34 3.99 3.92 -5.70
C ALA A 34 3.22 2.79 -6.39
N ALA A 35 3.15 2.80 -7.72
CA ALA A 35 2.56 1.72 -8.52
C ALA A 35 3.32 0.39 -8.37
N MET A 36 4.66 0.43 -8.28
CA MET A 36 5.46 -0.77 -7.99
C MET A 36 5.16 -1.35 -6.61
N VAL A 37 5.09 -0.49 -5.58
CA VAL A 37 4.74 -0.89 -4.21
C VAL A 37 3.33 -1.47 -4.16
N TRP A 38 2.36 -0.80 -4.80
CA TRP A 38 0.98 -1.27 -4.92
C TRP A 38 0.93 -2.66 -5.57
N ARG A 39 1.57 -2.83 -6.73
CA ARG A 39 1.55 -4.11 -7.47
C ARG A 39 2.12 -5.24 -6.64
N ALA A 40 3.24 -5.03 -5.95
CA ALA A 40 3.82 -6.03 -5.06
C ALA A 40 2.83 -6.42 -3.95
N ALA A 41 2.26 -5.42 -3.28
CA ALA A 41 1.30 -5.62 -2.20
C ALA A 41 0.06 -6.40 -2.66
N VAL A 42 -0.61 -5.99 -3.74
CA VAL A 42 -1.87 -6.62 -4.18
C VAL A 42 -1.68 -7.97 -4.88
N THR A 43 -0.50 -8.22 -5.47
CA THR A 43 -0.21 -9.49 -6.16
C THR A 43 0.28 -10.57 -5.20
N THR A 44 1.13 -10.19 -4.25
CA THR A 44 1.81 -11.15 -3.35
C THR A 44 1.28 -11.11 -1.91
N GLY A 45 0.44 -10.12 -1.58
CA GLY A 45 0.01 -9.87 -0.21
C GLY A 45 1.10 -9.25 0.69
N SER A 46 2.23 -8.84 0.12
CA SER A 46 3.42 -8.38 0.85
C SER A 46 4.30 -7.44 0.01
N VAL A 47 5.16 -6.69 0.68
CA VAL A 47 6.26 -5.92 0.05
C VAL A 47 7.65 -6.45 0.44
N ALA A 48 7.70 -7.63 1.08
CA ALA A 48 8.94 -8.27 1.48
C ALA A 48 9.87 -8.49 0.26
N GLY A 49 11.15 -8.13 0.42
CA GLY A 49 12.15 -8.23 -0.65
C GLY A 49 11.90 -7.30 -1.84
N LEU A 50 10.91 -6.39 -1.81
CA LEU A 50 10.74 -5.39 -2.86
C LEU A 50 11.92 -4.42 -2.89
N ALA A 51 12.36 -3.96 -1.72
CA ALA A 51 13.49 -3.03 -1.61
C ALA A 51 14.75 -3.60 -2.24
N ASP A 52 15.09 -4.85 -1.95
CA ASP A 52 16.29 -5.49 -2.50
C ASP A 52 16.18 -5.69 -4.03
N ARG A 53 14.99 -6.04 -4.53
CA ARG A 53 14.73 -6.16 -5.98
C ARG A 53 14.86 -4.84 -6.75
N ILE A 54 14.61 -3.71 -6.08
CA ILE A 54 14.77 -2.37 -6.66
C ILE A 54 16.23 -1.90 -6.50
N ALA A 55 16.78 -2.03 -5.30
CA ALA A 55 18.05 -1.43 -4.94
C ALA A 55 19.25 -2.11 -5.59
N ILE A 56 19.30 -3.45 -5.59
CA ILE A 56 20.46 -4.20 -6.07
C ILE A 56 20.74 -3.94 -7.56
N PRO A 57 19.77 -4.04 -8.48
CA PRO A 57 20.03 -3.79 -9.90
C PRO A 57 20.37 -2.32 -10.21
N ALA A 58 19.89 -1.39 -9.38
CA ALA A 58 20.10 0.05 -9.57
C ALA A 58 21.35 0.59 -8.86
N GLY A 59 22.06 -0.25 -8.09
CA GLY A 59 23.22 0.19 -7.29
C GLY A 59 22.85 1.17 -6.17
N LEU A 60 21.60 1.13 -5.69
CA LEU A 60 21.10 1.99 -4.61
C LEU A 60 21.33 1.34 -3.24
N ASP A 61 21.27 2.14 -2.19
CA ASP A 61 21.26 1.65 -0.81
C ASP A 61 19.94 0.92 -0.50
N PRO A 62 19.96 -0.39 -0.20
CA PRO A 62 18.76 -1.15 0.15
C PRO A 62 18.04 -0.64 1.41
N ALA A 63 18.75 -0.01 2.35
CA ALA A 63 18.13 0.52 3.56
C ALA A 63 17.24 1.74 3.23
N ALA A 64 17.78 2.73 2.51
CA ALA A 64 17.02 3.88 2.05
C ALA A 64 15.79 3.50 1.21
N VAL A 65 15.92 2.51 0.31
CA VAL A 65 14.79 2.02 -0.49
C VAL A 65 13.75 1.32 0.39
N ARG A 66 14.18 0.59 1.42
CA ARG A 66 13.27 -0.07 2.36
C ARG A 66 12.44 0.95 3.13
N ASP A 67 13.05 2.03 3.60
CA ASP A 67 12.36 3.11 4.30
C ASP A 67 11.33 3.77 3.37
N ALA A 68 11.71 4.08 2.12
CA ALA A 68 10.79 4.63 1.12
C ALA A 68 9.59 3.69 0.81
N VAL A 69 9.84 2.37 0.74
CA VAL A 69 8.77 1.37 0.56
C VAL A 69 7.84 1.35 1.79
N HIS A 70 8.38 1.43 3.00
CA HIS A 70 7.59 1.47 4.23
C HIS A 70 6.72 2.74 4.31
N ASP A 71 7.28 3.90 4.00
CA ASP A 71 6.56 5.17 3.98
C ASP A 71 5.43 5.16 2.94
N CYS A 72 5.70 4.59 1.77
CA CYS A 72 4.68 4.42 0.72
C CYS A 72 3.53 3.53 1.20
N VAL A 73 3.83 2.37 1.81
CA VAL A 73 2.80 1.48 2.38
C VAL A 73 2.02 2.18 3.49
N ALA A 74 2.71 2.90 4.39
CA ALA A 74 2.07 3.66 5.45
C ALA A 74 1.08 4.70 4.87
N SER A 75 1.49 5.45 3.84
CA SER A 75 0.60 6.40 3.18
C SER A 75 -0.62 5.75 2.54
N LEU A 76 -0.46 4.58 1.90
CA LEU A 76 -1.58 3.84 1.30
C LEU A 76 -2.57 3.30 2.36
N LEU A 77 -2.05 2.86 3.51
CA LEU A 77 -2.85 2.44 4.66
C LEU A 77 -3.59 3.63 5.30
N GLU A 78 -2.91 4.76 5.49
CA GLU A 78 -3.51 5.99 6.04
C GLU A 78 -4.62 6.55 5.14
N ARG A 79 -4.42 6.48 3.82
CA ARG A 79 -5.44 6.85 2.82
C ARG A 79 -6.62 5.87 2.77
N GLY A 80 -6.52 4.73 3.46
CA GLY A 80 -7.56 3.71 3.50
C GLY A 80 -7.73 2.93 2.20
N VAL A 81 -6.82 3.05 1.23
CA VAL A 81 -6.90 2.33 -0.05
C VAL A 81 -6.31 0.92 0.03
N LEU A 82 -5.45 0.70 1.01
CA LEU A 82 -4.84 -0.59 1.33
C LEU A 82 -5.22 -0.96 2.78
N VAL A 83 -5.35 -2.24 3.06
CA VAL A 83 -5.55 -2.78 4.42
C VAL A 83 -4.56 -3.89 4.70
N ASP A 84 -4.11 -3.98 5.96
CA ASP A 84 -3.36 -5.14 6.44
C ASP A 84 -4.28 -6.09 7.20
N THR A 85 -4.66 -7.18 6.55
CA THR A 85 -5.56 -8.20 7.11
C THR A 85 -4.87 -9.12 8.12
N ALA A 86 -3.54 -9.07 8.25
CA ALA A 86 -2.84 -9.79 9.32
C ALA A 86 -2.83 -9.00 10.64
N ARG A 87 -3.09 -7.70 10.58
CA ARG A 87 -3.15 -6.86 11.77
C ARG A 87 -4.53 -7.03 12.44
N PRO A 88 -4.60 -7.47 13.70
CA PRO A 88 -5.88 -7.54 14.39
C PRO A 88 -6.52 -6.14 14.46
N PRO A 89 -7.84 -6.02 14.25
CA PRO A 89 -8.52 -4.73 14.35
C PRO A 89 -8.25 -4.15 15.74
N ALA A 90 -7.80 -2.89 15.78
CA ALA A 90 -7.53 -2.22 17.05
C ALA A 90 -8.76 -2.34 17.96
N PRO A 91 -8.60 -2.70 19.24
CA PRO A 91 -9.72 -2.83 20.15
C PRO A 91 -10.45 -1.49 20.20
N ARG A 92 -11.69 -1.46 19.68
CA ARG A 92 -12.56 -0.29 19.75
C ARG A 92 -12.71 0.03 21.23
N ARG A 93 -12.07 1.11 21.69
CA ARG A 93 -12.25 1.59 23.06
C ARG A 93 -13.76 1.78 23.26
N ARG A 94 -14.36 0.90 24.07
CA ARG A 94 -15.76 1.01 24.47
C ARG A 94 -15.81 2.08 25.55
N TRP A 95 -16.06 3.33 25.16
CA TRP A 95 -16.24 4.48 26.06
C TRP A 95 -17.61 4.45 26.78
N TRP A 96 -18.07 3.27 27.20
CA TRP A 96 -19.30 3.14 27.97
C TRP A 96 -19.05 2.21 29.15
N ARG A 97 -18.86 2.80 30.33
CA ARG A 97 -19.47 2.44 31.63
C ARG A 97 -18.75 3.17 32.78
N ARG A 98 -19.22 4.37 33.14
CA ARG A 98 -20.02 4.63 34.34
C ARG A 98 -20.46 6.09 34.36
#